data_AF-A0AAW0LKG2-F1
#
_entry.id   AF-A0AAW0LKG2-F1
#
_cell.length_a   1.000
_cell.length_b   1.000
_cell.length_c   1.000
_cell.angle_alpha   90.00
_cell.angle_beta   90.00
_cell.angle_gamma   90.00
#
_symmetry.space_group_name_H-M   'P 1'
#
loop_
_entity.id
_entity.type
_entity.pdbx_description
1 polymer ?
#
loop_
_entity_poly.entity_id
_entity_poly.type
_entity_poly.pdbx_seq_one_letter_code
_entity_poly.pdbx_strand_id
1 'polypeptide(L)' 'MAGVVGGEEELEEFYVRYYVGHKGKFGHEFLEFEFRSNGMLRYANNSNYKNDTMIRKEVYITPAVLKECRRIILESEI' A
#
# COMPACT_ATOMS: atom_id res chain seq x y z
N MET A 1 6.34 -19.27 34.63
CA MET A 1 7.37 -19.63 33.63
C MET A 1 7.39 -18.55 32.59
N ALA A 2 8.59 -18.06 32.31
CA ALA A 2 8.87 -16.95 31.40
C ALA A 2 8.61 -17.31 29.94
N GLY A 3 8.30 -16.27 29.15
CA GLY A 3 8.82 -16.15 27.78
C GLY A 3 7.85 -16.43 26.65
N VAL A 4 7.16 -15.38 26.19
CA VAL A 4 7.33 -14.90 24.81
C VAL A 4 7.34 -13.37 24.87
N VAL A 5 8.53 -12.80 24.97
CA VAL A 5 8.77 -11.38 24.66
C VAL A 5 8.97 -11.34 23.16
N GLY A 6 7.98 -10.84 22.43
CA GLY A 6 7.92 -10.83 20.97
C GLY A 6 7.42 -9.50 20.44
N GLY A 7 8.08 -8.41 20.87
CA GLY A 7 8.12 -7.14 20.12
C GLY A 7 6.94 -6.19 20.30
N GLU A 8 6.97 -5.41 21.38
CA GLU A 8 6.25 -4.12 21.52
C GLU A 8 6.80 -3.04 20.56
N GLU A 9 7.18 -3.40 19.33
CA GLU A 9 7.35 -2.51 18.16
C GLU A 9 6.04 -2.39 17.36
N GLU A 10 4.93 -2.94 17.89
CA GLU A 10 3.68 -3.24 17.19
C GLU A 10 2.78 -2.04 16.84
N LEU A 11 3.24 -0.79 17.01
CA LEU A 11 2.49 0.41 16.62
C LEU A 11 3.39 1.56 16.11
N GLU A 12 4.54 1.28 15.49
CA GLU A 12 5.21 2.36 14.76
C GLU A 12 4.28 2.88 13.66
N GLU A 13 3.98 4.17 13.71
CA GLU A 13 3.20 4.86 12.68
C GLU A 13 3.77 4.51 11.31
N PHE A 14 2.95 3.89 10.46
CA PHE A 14 3.32 3.47 9.12
C PHE A 14 2.23 3.89 8.17
N TYR A 15 2.60 4.73 7.22
CA TYR A 15 1.74 5.12 6.14
C TYR A 15 2.59 5.35 4.91
N VAL A 16 2.25 4.66 3.84
CA VAL A 16 2.79 4.98 2.52
C VAL A 16 1.64 5.06 1.54
N ARG A 17 1.68 6.07 0.69
CA ARG A 17 0.77 6.21 -0.44
C ARG A 17 1.56 6.58 -1.67
N TYR A 18 1.34 5.83 -2.73
CA TYR A 18 1.87 6.13 -4.04
C TYR A 18 0.71 6.46 -4.97
N TYR A 19 0.87 7.55 -5.70
CA TYR A 19 -0.05 7.99 -6.73
C TYR A 19 0.75 8.28 -7.98
N VAL A 20 0.31 7.72 -9.11
CA VAL A 20 0.77 8.11 -10.43
C VAL A 20 -0.44 8.26 -11.33
N GLY A 21 -0.50 9.37 -12.05
CA GLY A 21 -1.61 9.60 -12.97
C GLY A 21 -1.25 10.69 -13.96
N HIS A 22 -1.95 10.66 -15.09
CA HIS A 22 -1.83 11.67 -16.12
C HIS A 22 -3.19 11.92 -16.76
N LYS A 23 -3.36 13.12 -17.32
CA LYS A 23 -4.57 13.49 -18.06
C LYS A 23 -4.27 13.42 -19.55
N GLY A 24 -4.77 12.37 -20.18
CA GLY A 24 -4.64 12.13 -21.62
C GLY A 24 -5.82 12.67 -22.41
N LYS A 25 -5.78 12.45 -23.73
CA LYS A 25 -6.88 12.76 -24.66
C LYS A 25 -8.21 12.11 -24.26
N PHE A 26 -8.15 10.98 -23.54
CA PHE A 26 -9.29 10.14 -23.20
C PHE A 26 -9.70 10.24 -21.73
N GLY A 27 -9.22 11.25 -21.00
CA GLY A 27 -9.59 11.50 -19.61
C GLY A 27 -8.42 11.30 -18.64
N HIS A 28 -8.75 11.00 -17.40
CA HIS A 28 -7.77 10.88 -16.32
C HIS A 28 -7.48 9.40 -16.04
N GLU A 29 -6.24 9.00 -16.31
CA GLU A 29 -5.74 7.66 -15.99
C GLU A 29 -4.82 7.74 -14.78
N PHE A 30 -5.00 6.82 -13.83
CA PHE A 30 -4.18 6.76 -12.63
C PHE A 30 -4.07 5.36 -12.04
N LEU A 31 -3.03 5.19 -11.24
CA LEU A 31 -2.80 4.09 -10.33
C LEU A 31 -2.49 4.69 -8.96
N GLU A 32 -3.19 4.21 -7.94
CA GLU A 32 -3.00 4.60 -6.55
C GLU A 32 -2.99 3.36 -5.66
N PHE A 33 -2.08 3.34 -4.68
CA PHE A 33 -2.17 2.41 -3.57
C PHE A 33 -1.73 3.07 -2.26
N GLU A 34 -2.29 2.60 -1.15
CA GLU A 34 -1.84 2.97 0.20
C GLU A 34 -1.75 1.77 1.13
N PHE A 35 -0.70 1.75 1.95
CA PHE A 35 -0.52 0.85 3.09
C PHE A 35 -0.71 1.65 4.37
N ARG A 36 -1.51 1.11 5.29
CA ARG A 36 -1.73 1.68 6.63
C ARG A 36 -1.12 0.79 7.71
N SER A 37 -0.83 1.38 8.87
CA SER A 37 -0.27 0.71 10.04
C SER A 37 -1.11 -0.48 10.52
N ASN A 38 -2.43 -0.44 10.33
CA ASN A 38 -3.34 -1.54 10.67
C ASN A 38 -3.37 -2.69 9.64
N GLY A 39 -2.47 -2.68 8.65
CA GLY A 39 -2.43 -3.69 7.59
C GLY A 39 -3.46 -3.52 6.48
N MET A 40 -4.24 -2.43 6.48
CA MET A 40 -5.14 -2.15 5.36
C MET A 40 -4.34 -1.69 4.14
N LEU A 41 -4.46 -2.44 3.05
CA LEU A 41 -4.00 -2.07 1.71
C LEU A 41 -5.20 -1.66 0.87
N ARG A 42 -5.18 -0.42 0.36
CA ARG A 42 -6.18 0.07 -0.60
C ARG A 42 -5.51 0.26 -1.95
N TYR A 43 -6.15 -0.24 -2.99
CA TYR A 43 -5.68 -0.20 -4.37
C TYR A 43 -6.77 0.38 -5.26
N ALA A 44 -6.40 1.36 -6.07
CA ALA A 44 -7.25 1.93 -7.12
C ALA A 44 -6.47 2.01 -8.44
N ASN A 45 -7.03 1.45 -9.50
CA ASN A 45 -6.49 1.57 -10.85
C ASN A 45 -7.60 1.99 -11.80
N ASN A 46 -7.35 3.09 -12.49
CA ASN A 46 -8.20 3.62 -13.54
C ASN A 46 -7.35 3.83 -14.79
N SER A 47 -7.16 2.79 -15.59
CA SER A 47 -6.34 2.83 -16.80
C SER A 47 -7.15 2.96 -18.09
N ASN A 48 -8.49 2.93 -18.03
CA ASN A 48 -9.38 3.00 -19.20
C ASN A 48 -9.01 2.06 -20.37
N TYR A 49 -8.19 1.04 -20.12
CA TYR A 49 -7.71 0.11 -21.14
C TYR A 49 -8.88 -0.78 -21.55
N LYS A 50 -9.25 -0.78 -22.84
CA LYS A 50 -10.37 -1.59 -23.38
C LYS A 50 -11.73 -1.37 -22.70
N ASN A 51 -12.06 -0.13 -22.33
CA ASN A 51 -13.31 0.23 -21.64
C ASN A 51 -13.47 -0.44 -20.26
N ASP A 52 -12.36 -0.78 -19.59
CA ASP A 52 -12.44 -1.38 -18.27
C ASP A 52 -12.99 -0.38 -17.25
N THR A 53 -13.78 -0.89 -16.30
CA THR A 53 -14.27 -0.08 -15.18
C THR A 53 -13.18 0.09 -14.14
N MET A 54 -13.17 1.22 -13.42
CA MET A 54 -12.18 1.48 -12.37
C MET A 54 -12.12 0.32 -11.35
N ILE A 55 -10.93 -0.24 -11.17
CA ILE A 55 -10.69 -1.32 -10.21
C ILE A 55 -10.42 -0.69 -8.86
N ARG A 56 -11.21 -1.09 -7.84
CA ARG A 56 -10.98 -0.73 -6.45
C ARG A 56 -10.95 -2.00 -5.60
N LYS A 57 -9.93 -2.14 -4.77
CA LYS A 57 -9.78 -3.27 -3.86
C LYS A 57 -9.28 -2.79 -2.51
N GLU A 58 -9.83 -3.39 -1.46
CA GLU A 58 -9.39 -3.19 -0.09
C GLU A 58 -9.16 -4.57 0.53
N VAL A 59 -7.98 -4.78 1.09
CA VAL A 59 -7.58 -6.05 1.70
C VAL A 59 -6.76 -5.79 2.96
N TYR A 60 -6.79 -6.72 3.89
CA TYR A 60 -5.84 -6.74 5.01
C TYR A 60 -4.68 -7.66 4.67
N ILE A 61 -3.47 -7.15 4.83
CA ILE A 61 -2.23 -7.91 4.62
C ILE A 61 -1.67 -8.40 5.96
N THR A 62 -0.91 -9.48 5.90
CA THR A 62 -0.22 -10.01 7.09
C THR A 62 0.90 -9.07 7.55
N PRO A 63 1.29 -9.11 8.84
CA PRO A 63 2.42 -8.33 9.36
C PRO A 63 3.73 -8.54 8.59
N ALA A 64 3.97 -9.74 8.04
CA ALA A 64 5.15 -10.05 7.24
C ALA A 64 5.29 -9.14 5.99
N VAL A 65 4.17 -8.84 5.33
CA VAL A 65 4.16 -7.97 4.13
C VAL A 65 4.40 -6.51 4.51
N LEU A 66 3.81 -6.04 5.62
CA LEU A 66 4.07 -4.69 6.15
C LEU A 66 5.54 -4.50 6.51
N LYS A 67 6.13 -5.47 7.22
CA LYS A 67 7.54 -5.43 7.62
C LYS A 67 8.46 -5.35 6.41
N GLU A 68 8.17 -6.14 5.38
CA GLU A 68 8.98 -6.14 4.15
C GLU A 68 8.83 -4.83 3.36
N CYS A 69 7.62 -4.27 3.28
CA CYS A 69 7.39 -2.97 2.65
C CYS A 69 8.19 -1.87 3.37
N ARG A 70 8.17 -1.84 4.71
CA ARG A 70 8.97 -0.92 5.52
C ARG A 70 10.47 -1.11 5.25
N ARG A 71 10.95 -2.35 5.22
CA ARG A 71 12.36 -2.67 4.94
C ARG A 71 12.82 -2.10 3.58
N ILE A 72 12.04 -2.33 2.52
CA ILE A 72 12.33 -1.81 1.17
C ILE A 72 12.42 -0.28 1.16
N ILE A 73 11.50 0.41 1.83
CA ILE A 73 11.50 1.87 1.88
C ILE A 73 12.75 2.40 2.62
N LEU A 74 13.05 1.83 3.79
CA LEU A 74 14.21 2.24 4.59
C LEU A 74 15.54 2.00 3.84
N GLU A 75 15.67 0.87 3.14
CA GLU A 75 16.85 0.56 2.33
C GLU A 75 16.96 1.39 1.05
N SER A 76 15.87 2.01 0.59
CA SER A 76 15.88 2.84 -0.62
C SER A 76 16.44 4.25 -0.40
N GLU A 77 16.73 4.63 0.86
CA GLU A 77 17.26 5.95 1.26
C GLU A 77 16.41 7.14 0.75
N ILE A 78 15.11 6.92 0.53
CA ILE A 78 14.14 7.95 0.14
C ILE A 78 13.60 8.75 1.33
#